data_AF-A0A424QA08-F1
#
_entry.id   AF-A0A424QA08-F1
#
_cell.length_a   1.000
_cell.length_b   1.000
_cell.length_c   1.000
_cell.angle_alpha   90.00
_cell.angle_beta   90.00
_cell.angle_gamma   90.00
#
_symmetry.space_group_name_H-M   'P 1'
#
loop_
_entity.id
_entity.type
_entity.pdbx_description
1 polymer ?
#
loop_
_entity_poly.entity_id
_entity_poly.type
_entity_poly.pdbx_seq_one_letter_code
_entity_poly.pdbx_strand_id
1 'polypeptide(L)' 'MPHDHIRLAQAPNGEIGPRCSMCNKRMTFGSAMVLNNNYVCWPCYVEATGAETSTVVGETVERFYAR' A
#
# COMPACT_ATOMS: atom_id res chain seq x y z
N MET A 1 23.36 10.13 -2.29
CA MET A 1 23.20 9.95 -0.81
C MET A 1 22.33 8.71 -0.57
N PRO A 2 22.34 8.05 0.61
CA PRO A 2 21.50 6.86 0.88
C PRO A 2 19.97 7.07 0.73
N HIS A 3 19.53 8.27 0.32
CA HIS A 3 18.16 8.69 0.11
C HIS A 3 17.79 8.91 -1.38
N ASP A 4 18.70 8.65 -2.33
CA ASP A 4 18.46 8.93 -3.77
C ASP A 4 17.29 8.12 -4.38
N HIS A 5 16.83 7.09 -3.68
CA HIS A 5 15.74 6.21 -4.10
C HIS A 5 14.36 6.71 -3.65
N ILE A 6 14.28 7.76 -2.81
CA ILE A 6 13.04 8.15 -2.13
C ILE A 6 12.63 9.57 -2.53
N ARG A 7 11.66 9.67 -3.44
CA ARG A 7 11.02 10.95 -3.78
C ARG A 7 9.94 11.27 -2.78
N LEU A 8 10.19 12.24 -1.90
CA LEU A 8 9.21 12.73 -0.93
C LEU A 8 8.15 13.62 -1.60
N ALA A 9 6.93 13.57 -1.08
CA ALA A 9 5.82 14.42 -1.46
C ALA A 9 4.90 14.67 -0.27
N GLN A 10 4.22 15.80 -0.29
CA GLN A 10 3.11 16.05 0.62
C GLN A 10 1.85 15.36 0.07
N ALA A 11 1.23 14.52 0.90
CA ALA A 11 -0.07 13.94 0.64
C ALA A 11 -1.18 15.01 0.74
N PRO A 12 -2.37 14.78 0.16
CA PRO A 12 -3.45 15.78 0.16
C PRO A 12 -3.93 16.21 1.56
N ASN A 13 -3.76 15.35 2.56
CA ASN A 13 -4.06 15.61 3.97
C ASN A 13 -2.97 16.41 4.70
N GLY A 14 -1.90 16.82 4.00
CA GLY A 14 -0.80 17.59 4.56
C GLY A 14 0.34 16.74 5.14
N GLU A 15 0.17 15.42 5.27
CA GLU A 15 1.21 14.52 5.77
C GLU A 15 2.35 14.36 4.77
N ILE A 16 3.57 14.17 5.27
CA ILE A 16 4.75 13.88 4.44
C ILE A 16 4.80 12.38 4.17
N GLY A 17 4.98 12.00 2.92
CA GLY A 17 5.20 10.60 2.55
C GLY A 17 5.92 10.43 1.22
N PRO A 18 6.12 9.18 0.78
CA PRO A 18 6.85 8.88 -0.43
C PRO A 18 5.93 8.96 -1.66
N ARG A 19 6.54 9.08 -2.83
CA ARG A 19 5.88 8.74 -4.10
C ARG A 19 6.13 7.28 -4.45
N CYS A 20 5.12 6.64 -5.01
CA CYS A 20 5.28 5.31 -5.59
C CYS A 20 6.36 5.35 -6.69
N SER A 21 7.34 4.45 -6.62
CA SER A 21 8.44 4.40 -7.59
C SER A 21 7.99 3.99 -9.01
N MET A 22 6.84 3.32 -9.14
CA MET A 22 6.33 2.80 -10.41
C MET A 22 5.33 3.76 -11.09
N CYS A 23 4.36 4.31 -10.33
CA CYS A 23 3.29 5.15 -10.89
C CYS A 23 3.31 6.61 -10.41
N ASN A 24 4.31 7.01 -9.61
CA ASN A 24 4.50 8.38 -9.12
C ASN A 24 3.33 8.93 -8.25
N LYS A 25 2.40 8.07 -7.83
CA LYS A 25 1.30 8.41 -6.91
C LYS A 25 1.85 8.91 -5.58
N ARG A 26 1.31 10.01 -5.07
CA ARG A 26 1.64 10.54 -3.72
C ARG A 26 0.96 9.68 -2.67
N MET A 27 1.70 9.31 -1.62
CA MET A 27 1.24 8.45 -0.55
C MET A 27 1.73 8.98 0.79
N THR A 28 1.14 8.48 1.86
CA THR A 28 1.66 8.63 3.22
C THR A 28 2.60 7.46 3.51
N PHE A 29 3.54 7.59 4.46
CA PHE A 29 4.41 6.46 4.83
C PHE A 29 3.61 5.25 5.34
N GLY A 30 2.48 5.47 6.04
CA GLY A 30 1.62 4.39 6.51
C GLY A 30 0.87 3.63 5.42
N SER A 31 0.73 4.20 4.21
CA SER A 31 0.08 3.54 3.07
C SER A 31 1.07 2.99 2.03
N ALA A 32 2.36 3.23 2.21
CA ALA A 32 3.41 2.82 1.29
C ALA A 32 3.92 1.41 1.64
N MET A 33 3.99 0.53 0.65
CA MET A 33 4.65 -0.77 0.80
C MET A 33 6.12 -0.66 0.43
N VAL A 34 6.97 -1.43 1.11
CA VAL A 34 8.41 -1.51 0.78
C VAL A 34 8.64 -2.67 -0.18
N LEU A 35 9.25 -2.37 -1.33
CA LEU A 35 9.67 -3.38 -2.30
C LEU A 35 11.15 -3.16 -2.62
N ASN A 36 12.00 -4.06 -2.13
CA ASN A 36 13.46 -3.91 -2.14
C ASN A 36 13.88 -2.57 -1.49
N ASN A 37 14.44 -1.66 -2.28
CA ASN A 37 14.90 -0.33 -1.83
C ASN A 37 13.92 0.81 -2.18
N ASN A 38 12.68 0.49 -2.58
CA ASN A 38 11.69 1.45 -3.06
C ASN A 38 10.38 1.42 -2.26
N TYR A 39 9.67 2.54 -2.26
CA TYR A 39 8.29 2.64 -1.80
C TYR A 39 7.32 2.54 -2.98
N VAL A 40 6.30 1.69 -2.86
CA VAL A 40 5.27 1.47 -3.89
C VAL A 40 3.87 1.51 -3.29
N CYS A 41 2.87 1.84 -4.12
CA CYS A 41 1.47 1.75 -3.71
C CYS A 41 1.00 0.29 -3.72
N TRP A 42 -0.06 -0.01 -2.96
CA TRP A 42 -0.64 -1.36 -2.89
C TRP A 42 -0.91 -2.00 -4.27
N PRO A 43 -1.55 -1.33 -5.25
CA PRO A 43 -1.75 -1.93 -6.58
C PRO A 43 -0.46 -2.35 -7.27
N CYS A 44 0.56 -1.50 -7.27
CA CYS A 44 1.86 -1.81 -7.87
C CYS A 44 2.62 -2.88 -7.08
N TYR A 45 2.44 -2.94 -5.76
CA TYR A 45 3.01 -3.99 -4.92
C TYR A 45 2.42 -5.35 -5.30
N VAL A 46 1.10 -5.46 -5.42
CA VAL A 46 0.40 -6.69 -5.83
C VAL A 46 0.84 -7.11 -7.23
N GLU A 47 0.87 -6.18 -8.18
CA GLU A 47 1.32 -6.45 -9.56
C GLU A 47 2.77 -6.96 -9.62
N ALA A 48 3.67 -6.39 -8.80
CA ALA A 48 5.08 -6.77 -8.80
C ALA A 48 5.39 -8.07 -8.03
N THR A 49 4.56 -8.44 -7.05
CA THR A 49 4.85 -9.57 -6.14
C THR A 49 3.91 -10.75 -6.32
N GLY A 50 2.76 -10.57 -6.97
CA GLY A 50 1.67 -11.53 -6.97
C GLY A 50 1.01 -11.70 -5.59
N ALA A 51 1.21 -10.76 -4.67
CA ALA A 51 0.64 -10.85 -3.33
C ALA A 51 -0.90 -10.87 -3.37
N GLU A 52 -1.49 -11.81 -2.65
CA GLU A 52 -2.93 -11.93 -2.47
C GLU A 52 -3.29 -11.85 -0.98
N THR A 53 -4.58 -11.64 -0.70
CA THR A 53 -5.06 -11.58 0.68
C THR A 53 -5.07 -12.98 1.28
N SER A 54 -4.53 -13.16 2.49
CA SER A 54 -4.71 -14.42 3.23
C SER A 54 -6.13 -14.56 3.81
N THR A 55 -6.96 -13.52 3.72
CA THR A 55 -8.34 -13.55 4.20
C THR A 55 -9.20 -14.39 3.28
N VAL A 56 -9.67 -15.52 3.78
CA VAL A 56 -10.74 -16.30 3.16
C VAL A 56 -12.09 -15.73 3.58
N VAL A 57 -12.93 -15.38 2.61
CA VAL A 57 -14.32 -15.00 2.86
C VAL A 57 -15.09 -16.26 3.24
N GLY A 58 -15.39 -16.43 4.52
CA GLY A 58 -16.26 -17.50 4.99
C GLY A 58 -17.71 -17.18 4.63
N GLU A 59 -18.36 -18.05 3.86
CA GLU A 59 -19.79 -17.97 3.62
C GLU A 59 -20.54 -18.38 4.90
N THR A 60 -20.91 -17.40 5.73
CA THR A 60 -21.80 -17.66 6.86
C THR A 60 -23.25 -17.59 6.37
N VAL A 61 -23.95 -18.72 6.40
CA VAL A 61 -25.38 -18.81 6.03
C VAL A 61 -26.26 -18.00 6.99
N GLU A 62 -25.85 -17.86 8.26
CA GLU A 62 -26.56 -17.08 9.27
C GLU A 62 -25.82 -15.77 9.61
N ARG A 63 -26.59 -14.70 9.79
CA ARG A 63 -26.07 -13.40 10.25
C ARG A 63 -25.71 -13.54 11.74
N PHE A 64 -24.53 -13.04 12.13
CA PHE A 64 -24.01 -13.19 13.50
C PHE A 64 -24.93 -12.66 14.63
N TYR A 65 -25.90 -11.80 14.29
CA TYR A 65 -26.85 -11.19 15.23
C TYR A 65 -28.24 -11.84 15.21
N ALA A 66 -28.45 -12.92 14.46
CA ALA A 66 -29.74 -13.59 14.35
C ALA A 66 -30.06 -14.51 15.56
N ARG A 67 -29.48 -14.25 16.74
CA ARG A 67 -29.68 -15.05 17.96
C ARG A 67 -30.43 -14.27 19.04
#